data_AF-A0A165ZZR0-F1
#
_entry.id   AF-A0A165ZZR0-F1
#
_cell.length_a   1.000
_cell.length_b   1.000
_cell.length_c   1.000
_cell.angle_alpha   90.00
_cell.angle_beta   90.00
_cell.angle_gamma   90.00
#
_symmetry.space_group_name_H-M   'P 1'
#
loop_
_entity.id
_entity.type
_entity.pdbx_description
1 polymer ?
#
loop_
_entity_poly.entity_id
_entity_poly.type
_entity_poly.pdbx_seq_one_letter_code
_entity_poly.pdbx_strand_id
1 'polypeptide(L)'
;MNIAKYSSTTLLSAAQEEPGLSASVASVSRPCCTFSVPQELREMIWAYLPMRDCFGVAQVCREWRACALSSSRLWRNVDFFAKQHPDGCACGCKHYDKSGPPIDTNLVCIRTVLSRSSSLPLSLNINILGLRAHGAAVLELSRVLQPHAARIREMCIATGSSHAVPQIFSSCSSFPALRRLTCKLDYAVVWGGHDKGSFFWNPFELPCLEYLDVFGSVAVDGQRSFSLPCLHTLRCTFLDPADILIYVQNAPRLKAVTVECVDVSFPDGDPTVLAAVRNALAGVDTVEAVGLVPETEGPILDMLAASSRRNLALNYDTLAIAVDAYDTLRDLQAPVQLSFERRACEPKYHAVTVSDQRGLTRTLSSECGSLWDNSELLNIIELAGELSALEWGLTDCLFEFATLSQPQEHLRTMVIHWADPAAIDYQDLTEWASSVFDSSAHHVFPALETLCIDGRCRVWHDTLRVPKALLSVTTVRVAITHLVSGRKLPILELRHVTLEGDVSLLHRDVTALFVDGQRLGPT
;
A
#
# COMPACT_ATOMS: atom_id res chain seq x y z
N MET A 1 9.79 3.02 10.31
CA MET A 1 10.59 2.48 9.20
C MET A 1 12.09 2.52 9.58
N ASN A 2 12.66 1.39 10.01
CA ASN A 2 14.04 1.31 10.50
C ASN A 2 15.05 1.26 9.34
N ILE A 3 15.78 2.35 9.10
CA ILE A 3 16.90 2.38 8.16
C ILE A 3 18.17 1.97 8.91
N ALA A 4 18.66 0.77 8.63
CA ALA A 4 19.94 0.27 9.13
C ALA A 4 21.09 1.19 8.65
N LYS A 5 21.87 1.69 9.61
CA LYS A 5 23.06 2.53 9.38
C LYS A 5 24.23 1.63 8.95
N TYR A 6 24.57 1.63 7.65
CA TYR A 6 25.88 1.17 7.19
C TYR A 6 26.86 2.35 7.14
N SER A 7 27.76 2.39 8.12
CA SER A 7 28.95 3.26 8.12
C SER A 7 30.11 2.49 7.50
N SER A 8 30.52 2.86 6.29
CA SER A 8 31.75 2.35 5.67
C SER A 8 32.83 3.41 5.80
N THR A 9 33.70 3.25 6.79
CA THR A 9 34.93 4.03 6.92
C THR A 9 36.11 3.07 6.94
N THR A 10 37.18 3.48 6.25
CA THR A 10 38.56 2.95 6.32
C THR A 10 38.88 1.81 5.37
N LEU A 11 39.57 2.13 4.26
CA LEU A 11 40.67 1.35 3.68
C LEU A 11 41.29 2.16 2.52
N LEU A 12 42.27 3.00 2.83
CA LEU A 12 43.26 3.53 1.87
C LEU A 12 44.40 4.19 2.67
N SER A 13 45.36 3.37 3.11
CA SER A 13 46.68 3.82 3.60
C SER A 13 47.58 2.61 3.80
N ALA A 14 48.40 2.31 2.79
CA ALA A 14 49.76 1.73 2.92
C ALA A 14 50.24 1.26 1.54
N ALA A 15 51.01 2.11 0.86
CA ALA A 15 51.95 1.67 -0.17
C ALA A 15 53.29 2.34 0.15
N GLN A 16 54.13 1.60 0.88
CA GLN A 16 55.54 1.90 1.06
C GLN A 16 56.33 1.35 -0.13
N GLU A 17 57.27 2.17 -0.59
CA GLU A 17 58.26 1.87 -1.61
C GLU A 17 59.27 0.83 -1.10
N GLU A 18 59.53 -0.22 -1.89
CA GLU A 18 60.70 -1.11 -1.76
C GLU A 18 61.22 -1.37 -3.18
N PRO A 19 62.50 -1.06 -3.49
CA PRO A 19 63.07 -1.29 -4.81
C PRO A 19 63.87 -2.60 -4.87
N GLY A 20 63.62 -3.37 -5.92
CA GLY A 20 64.63 -4.24 -6.52
C GLY A 20 64.45 -5.73 -6.28
N LEU A 21 64.00 -6.44 -7.33
CA LEU A 21 64.57 -7.73 -7.75
C LEU A 21 64.00 -8.11 -9.12
N SER A 22 64.86 -8.00 -10.13
CA SER A 22 64.66 -8.47 -11.49
C SER A 22 64.72 -10.00 -11.50
N ALA A 23 63.59 -10.67 -11.72
CA ALA A 23 63.55 -12.07 -12.12
C ALA A 23 62.59 -12.24 -13.31
N SER A 24 63.18 -12.63 -14.44
CA SER A 24 62.53 -13.04 -15.68
C SER A 24 61.60 -14.23 -15.40
N VAL A 25 60.29 -13.97 -15.31
CA VAL A 25 59.26 -15.01 -15.31
C VAL A 25 58.61 -15.01 -16.68
N ALA A 26 58.85 -16.08 -17.43
CA ALA A 26 58.25 -16.33 -18.73
C ALA A 26 56.72 -16.28 -18.63
N SER A 27 56.10 -15.47 -19.48
CA SER A 27 54.66 -15.24 -19.56
C SER A 27 53.94 -16.49 -20.07
N VAL A 28 53.57 -17.38 -19.15
CA VAL A 28 52.53 -18.40 -19.40
C VAL A 28 51.20 -17.68 -19.46
N SER A 29 50.79 -17.29 -20.67
CA SER A 29 49.45 -16.82 -21.00
C SER A 29 48.45 -17.95 -20.76
N ARG A 30 47.99 -18.10 -19.51
CA ARG A 30 46.81 -18.92 -19.22
C ARG A 30 45.63 -18.26 -19.94
N PRO A 31 44.96 -18.94 -20.89
CA PRO A 31 43.66 -18.50 -21.36
C PRO A 31 42.69 -18.77 -20.21
N CYS A 32 42.67 -17.88 -19.22
CA CYS A 32 41.63 -17.86 -18.23
C CYS A 32 40.36 -17.53 -19.02
N CYS A 33 39.51 -18.52 -19.23
CA CYS A 33 38.18 -18.34 -19.78
C CYS A 33 37.43 -17.42 -18.82
N THR A 34 37.62 -16.12 -18.95
CA THR A 34 36.82 -15.12 -18.27
C THR A 34 35.45 -15.24 -18.90
N PHE A 35 34.57 -16.00 -18.25
CA PHE A 35 33.14 -15.91 -18.48
C PHE A 35 32.74 -14.45 -18.23
N SER A 36 32.81 -13.62 -19.28
CA SER A 36 32.36 -12.24 -19.21
C SER A 36 30.85 -12.29 -19.23
N VAL A 37 30.23 -11.75 -18.18
CA VAL A 37 28.79 -11.63 -18.11
C VAL A 37 28.33 -10.73 -19.27
N PRO A 38 27.41 -11.19 -20.14
CA PRO A 38 26.83 -10.39 -21.19
C PRO A 38 26.39 -9.00 -20.70
N GLN A 39 26.51 -7.98 -21.56
CA GLN A 39 26.21 -6.60 -21.19
C GLN A 39 24.77 -6.46 -20.69
N GLU A 40 23.84 -7.14 -21.33
CA GLU A 40 22.41 -7.12 -21.01
C GLU A 40 22.16 -7.63 -19.59
N LEU A 41 22.83 -8.71 -19.19
CA LEU A 41 22.71 -9.26 -17.84
C LEU A 41 23.34 -8.32 -16.79
N ARG A 42 24.44 -7.65 -17.12
CA ARG A 42 25.01 -6.61 -16.24
C ARG A 42 24.04 -5.45 -16.08
N GLU A 43 23.46 -4.95 -17.17
CA GLU A 43 22.47 -3.87 -17.12
C GLU A 43 21.23 -4.27 -16.30
N MET A 44 20.75 -5.51 -16.43
CA MET A 44 19.66 -6.04 -15.61
C MET A 44 20.02 -6.06 -14.13
N ILE A 45 21.20 -6.57 -13.77
CA ILE A 45 21.67 -6.58 -12.37
C ILE A 45 21.72 -5.15 -11.81
N TRP A 46 22.27 -4.22 -12.59
CA TRP A 46 22.44 -2.84 -12.15
C TRP A 46 21.12 -2.07 -12.08
N ALA A 47 20.11 -2.45 -12.85
CA ALA A 47 18.78 -1.84 -12.78
C ALA A 47 18.10 -2.03 -11.39
N TYR A 48 18.56 -2.99 -10.60
CA TYR A 48 18.12 -3.23 -9.22
C TYR A 48 18.98 -2.52 -8.17
N LEU A 49 20.10 -1.90 -8.56
CA LEU A 49 20.98 -1.18 -7.65
C LEU A 49 20.51 0.27 -7.47
N PRO A 50 20.60 0.83 -6.25
CA PRO A 50 20.39 2.27 -6.05
C PRO A 50 21.48 3.07 -6.77
N MET A 51 21.20 4.34 -7.08
CA MET A 51 22.10 5.18 -7.89
C MET A 51 23.53 5.24 -7.32
N ARG A 52 23.66 5.28 -5.98
CA ARG A 52 24.96 5.27 -5.28
C ARG A 52 25.78 4.03 -5.59
N ASP A 53 25.15 2.86 -5.61
CA ASP A 53 25.84 1.59 -5.79
C ASP A 53 26.27 1.42 -7.25
N CYS A 54 25.49 1.93 -8.21
CA CYS A 54 25.90 2.02 -9.62
C CYS A 54 27.24 2.77 -9.79
N PHE A 55 27.50 3.81 -9.00
CA PHE A 55 28.81 4.50 -9.03
C PHE A 55 29.94 3.63 -8.49
N GLY A 56 29.73 2.89 -7.41
CA GLY A 56 30.74 2.00 -6.83
C GLY A 56 31.06 0.83 -7.77
N VAL A 57 30.02 0.22 -8.31
CA VAL A 57 30.07 -0.89 -9.28
C VAL A 57 30.78 -0.44 -10.57
N ALA A 58 30.55 0.78 -11.05
CA ALA A 58 31.29 1.35 -12.19
C ALA A 58 32.81 1.54 -11.94
N GLN A 59 33.31 1.35 -10.72
CA GLN A 59 34.73 1.43 -10.38
C GLN A 59 35.40 0.05 -10.23
N VAL A 60 34.64 -1.05 -10.27
CA VAL A 60 35.18 -2.41 -10.05
C VAL A 60 36.20 -2.80 -11.12
N CYS A 61 35.87 -2.60 -12.40
CA CYS A 61 36.79 -2.86 -13.51
C CYS A 61 36.46 -2.00 -14.74
N ARG A 62 37.36 -1.97 -15.73
CA ARG A 62 37.20 -1.18 -16.95
C ARG A 62 35.94 -1.55 -17.74
N GLU A 63 35.62 -2.84 -17.84
CA GLU A 63 34.43 -3.31 -18.57
C GLU A 63 33.13 -2.86 -17.93
N TRP A 64 33.08 -2.84 -16.59
CA TRP A 64 31.91 -2.38 -15.83
C TRP A 64 31.75 -0.87 -15.96
N ARG A 65 32.86 -0.12 -15.91
CA ARG A 65 32.86 1.31 -16.20
C ARG A 65 32.37 1.63 -17.61
N ALA A 66 32.84 0.87 -18.61
CA ALA A 66 32.44 1.06 -20.00
C ALA A 66 30.94 0.83 -20.16
N CYS A 67 30.41 -0.26 -19.59
CA CYS A 67 28.98 -0.56 -19.56
C CYS A 67 28.15 0.58 -18.93
N ALA A 68 28.62 1.11 -17.79
CA ALA A 68 27.97 2.22 -17.10
C ALA A 68 27.90 3.48 -17.98
N LEU A 69 28.97 3.78 -18.71
CA LEU A 69 29.06 4.96 -19.56
C LEU A 69 28.27 4.82 -20.87
N SER A 70 28.12 3.60 -21.40
CA SER A 70 27.39 3.36 -22.64
C SER A 70 25.87 3.24 -22.46
N SER A 71 25.39 2.87 -21.27
CA SER A 71 23.95 2.66 -21.04
C SER A 71 23.29 3.84 -20.32
N SER A 72 22.55 4.67 -21.06
CA SER A 72 21.72 5.73 -20.48
C SER A 72 20.62 5.21 -19.54
N ARG A 73 20.19 3.95 -19.71
CA ARG A 73 19.10 3.34 -18.94
C ARG A 73 19.44 3.22 -17.46
N LEU A 74 20.70 3.00 -17.14
CA LEU A 74 21.21 2.88 -15.76
C LEU A 74 21.07 4.18 -14.96
N TRP A 75 20.88 5.31 -15.64
CA TRP A 75 20.88 6.66 -15.05
C TRP A 75 19.50 7.30 -15.01
N ARG A 76 18.42 6.56 -15.34
CA ARG A 76 17.05 7.09 -15.37
C ARG A 76 16.43 7.30 -13.99
N ASN A 77 16.88 6.52 -13.01
CA ASN A 77 16.47 6.59 -11.62
C ASN A 77 17.48 7.48 -10.88
N VAL A 78 17.01 8.61 -10.36
CA VAL A 78 17.88 9.65 -9.79
C VAL A 78 17.51 9.84 -8.33
N ASP A 79 18.45 9.53 -7.45
CA ASP A 79 18.27 9.64 -6.00
C ASP A 79 18.98 10.89 -5.48
N PHE A 80 18.23 11.96 -5.16
CA PHE A 80 18.76 13.11 -4.45
C PHE A 80 18.64 12.90 -2.94
N PHE A 81 19.69 13.29 -2.21
CA PHE A 81 19.59 13.49 -0.77
C PHE A 81 20.19 14.82 -0.33
N ALA A 82 19.57 15.40 0.67
CA ALA A 82 20.15 16.45 1.49
C ALA A 82 19.97 16.06 2.95
N LYS A 83 21.08 15.89 3.68
CA LYS A 83 21.05 15.50 5.08
C LYS A 83 21.68 16.59 5.91
N GLN A 84 20.91 17.12 6.84
CA GLN A 84 21.46 17.90 7.94
C GLN A 84 21.98 16.93 9.00
N HIS A 85 23.20 17.17 9.49
CA HIS A 85 23.68 16.44 10.66
C HIS A 85 22.79 16.79 11.87
N PRO A 86 22.36 15.80 12.67
CA PRO A 86 21.68 16.09 13.93
C PRO A 86 22.61 16.88 14.84
N ASP A 87 22.02 17.70 15.71
CA ASP A 87 22.77 18.41 16.74
C ASP A 87 23.57 17.41 17.58
N GLY A 88 24.88 17.66 17.72
CA GLY A 88 25.77 16.75 18.45
C GLY A 88 26.24 15.52 17.65
N CYS A 89 26.26 15.59 16.32
CA CYS A 89 26.78 14.48 15.50
C CYS A 89 28.22 14.09 15.89
N ALA A 90 28.44 12.79 16.13
CA ALA A 90 29.73 12.20 16.45
C ALA A 90 30.77 12.27 15.31
N CYS A 91 30.37 12.75 14.13
CA CYS A 91 31.21 12.91 12.96
C CYS A 91 32.27 14.02 13.10
N GLY A 92 32.32 14.74 14.22
CA GLY A 92 33.32 15.78 14.46
C GLY A 92 33.08 17.06 13.65
N CYS A 93 31.90 17.19 13.03
CA CYS A 93 31.46 18.42 12.37
C CYS A 93 31.38 19.54 13.41
N LYS A 94 32.43 20.37 13.47
CA LYS A 94 32.48 21.55 14.32
C LYS A 94 31.33 22.49 13.96
N HIS A 95 30.27 22.50 14.76
CA HIS A 95 29.07 23.36 14.64
C HIS A 95 29.34 24.87 14.91
N TYR A 96 30.55 25.35 14.58
CA TYR A 96 31.12 26.54 15.22
C TYR A 96 30.80 27.90 14.58
N ASP A 97 29.85 28.00 13.64
CA ASP A 97 29.47 29.31 13.12
C ASP A 97 27.97 29.44 12.83
N LYS A 98 27.50 30.70 12.87
CA LYS A 98 26.13 31.15 12.56
C LYS A 98 25.62 30.71 11.17
N SER A 99 26.48 30.12 10.35
CA SER A 99 26.18 29.54 9.04
C SER A 99 25.48 28.17 9.10
N GLY A 100 25.39 27.55 10.28
CA GLY A 100 24.78 26.23 10.46
C GLY A 100 25.71 25.07 10.06
N PRO A 101 25.33 23.82 10.37
CA PRO A 101 26.15 22.65 10.03
C PRO A 101 26.31 22.49 8.51
N PRO A 102 27.46 21.97 8.03
CA PRO A 102 27.62 21.62 6.62
C PRO A 102 26.56 20.59 6.22
N ILE A 103 25.96 20.81 5.05
CA ILE A 103 24.93 19.93 4.50
C ILE A 103 25.63 18.93 3.59
N ASP A 104 25.40 17.65 3.85
CA ASP A 104 25.81 16.63 2.91
C ASP A 104 24.74 16.50 1.82
N THR A 105 25.13 16.78 0.57
CA THR A 105 24.27 16.65 -0.61
C THR A 105 25.03 15.98 -1.74
N ASN A 106 24.33 15.24 -2.58
CA ASN A 106 24.91 14.61 -3.76
C ASN A 106 24.64 15.37 -5.07
N LEU A 107 24.40 16.68 -5.00
CA LEU A 107 24.00 17.49 -6.15
C LEU A 107 24.99 17.39 -7.34
N VAL A 108 26.29 17.29 -7.06
CA VAL A 108 27.33 17.09 -8.10
C VAL A 108 27.11 15.78 -8.86
N CYS A 109 26.74 14.71 -8.14
CA CYS A 109 26.41 13.43 -8.74
C CYS A 109 25.13 13.53 -9.59
N ILE A 110 24.11 14.26 -9.10
CA ILE A 110 22.85 14.48 -9.83
C ILE A 110 23.10 15.11 -11.20
N ARG A 111 23.90 16.18 -11.29
CA ARG A 111 24.27 16.80 -12.58
C ARG A 111 24.91 15.80 -13.54
N THR A 112 25.75 14.91 -13.02
CA THR A 112 26.41 13.86 -13.81
C THR A 112 25.42 12.79 -14.29
N VAL A 113 24.51 12.34 -13.42
CA VAL A 113 23.50 11.33 -13.76
C VAL A 113 22.48 11.87 -14.77
N LEU A 114 22.02 13.10 -14.58
CA LEU A 114 21.08 13.76 -15.48
C LEU A 114 21.65 13.91 -16.90
N SER A 115 22.92 14.26 -17.05
CA SER A 115 23.54 14.31 -18.38
C SER A 115 23.67 12.93 -19.03
N ARG A 116 23.93 11.87 -18.26
CA ARG A 116 24.08 10.49 -18.78
C ARG A 116 22.78 9.81 -19.18
N SER A 117 21.67 10.18 -18.56
CA SER A 117 20.34 9.63 -18.90
C SER A 117 19.80 10.10 -20.25
N SER A 118 20.46 11.05 -20.91
CA SER A 118 20.14 11.50 -22.28
C SER A 118 18.68 11.99 -22.41
N SER A 119 17.90 11.47 -23.35
CA SER A 119 16.49 11.81 -23.58
C SER A 119 15.50 10.87 -22.88
N LEU A 120 15.99 9.91 -22.07
CA LEU A 120 15.11 8.93 -21.44
C LEU A 120 14.24 9.57 -20.35
N PRO A 121 13.01 9.05 -20.13
CA PRO A 121 12.17 9.45 -19.02
C PRO A 121 12.86 9.22 -17.67
N LEU A 122 12.66 10.15 -16.73
CA LEU A 122 13.28 10.12 -15.41
C LEU A 122 12.28 9.78 -14.30
N SER A 123 12.74 9.01 -13.32
CA SER A 123 12.10 8.82 -12.02
C SER A 123 13.02 9.41 -10.94
N LEU A 124 12.50 10.33 -10.15
CA LEU A 124 13.26 11.05 -9.12
C LEU A 124 12.82 10.60 -7.72
N ASN A 125 13.79 10.31 -6.86
CA ASN A 125 13.57 10.12 -5.43
C ASN A 125 14.36 11.17 -4.66
N ILE A 126 13.68 12.03 -3.90
CA ILE A 126 14.23 13.21 -3.25
C ILE A 126 14.05 13.03 -1.74
N ASN A 127 15.14 12.84 -1.00
CA ASN A 127 15.12 12.65 0.45
C ASN A 127 15.80 13.82 1.16
N ILE A 128 15.02 14.65 1.83
CA ILE A 128 15.49 15.85 2.54
C ILE A 128 15.27 15.63 4.03
N LEU A 129 16.33 15.23 4.73
CA LEU A 129 16.27 14.91 6.15
C LEU A 129 16.64 16.15 6.98
N GLY A 130 15.77 16.51 7.93
CA GLY A 130 15.93 17.62 8.87
C GLY A 130 14.83 18.68 8.74
N LEU A 131 14.44 19.27 9.89
CA LEU A 131 13.37 20.27 9.99
C LEU A 131 13.71 21.60 9.30
N ARG A 132 14.99 21.96 9.33
CA ARG A 132 15.53 23.17 8.70
C ARG A 132 16.17 22.80 7.38
N ALA A 133 15.35 22.32 6.44
CA ALA A 133 15.83 22.10 5.09
C ALA A 133 16.48 23.40 4.59
N HIS A 134 17.76 23.31 4.27
CA HIS A 134 18.50 24.45 3.77
C HIS A 134 18.00 24.75 2.36
N GLY A 135 17.12 25.74 2.25
CA GLY A 135 16.47 26.10 1.00
C GLY A 135 17.44 26.39 -0.15
N ALA A 136 18.69 26.74 0.13
CA ALA A 136 19.73 26.90 -0.89
C ALA A 136 20.01 25.60 -1.68
N ALA A 137 20.12 24.45 -1.01
CA ALA A 137 20.39 23.18 -1.67
C ALA A 137 19.18 22.70 -2.50
N VAL A 138 17.98 22.90 -1.96
CA VAL A 138 16.71 22.55 -2.63
C VAL A 138 16.46 23.45 -3.84
N LEU A 139 16.73 24.75 -3.70
CA LEU A 139 16.66 25.71 -4.80
C LEU A 139 17.71 25.41 -5.88
N GLU A 140 18.90 25.00 -5.49
CA GLU A 140 19.91 24.59 -6.46
C GLU A 140 19.53 23.29 -7.18
N LEU A 141 18.92 22.33 -6.47
CA LEU A 141 18.33 21.15 -7.09
C LEU A 141 17.26 21.54 -8.11
N SER A 142 16.35 22.47 -7.77
CA SER A 142 15.29 22.87 -8.71
C SER A 142 15.85 23.50 -9.99
N ARG A 143 16.92 24.30 -9.90
CA ARG A 143 17.66 24.80 -11.06
C ARG A 143 18.29 23.68 -11.89
N VAL A 144 18.87 22.67 -11.24
CA VAL A 144 19.46 21.50 -11.92
C VAL A 144 18.39 20.66 -12.62
N LEU A 145 17.17 20.58 -12.07
CA LEU A 145 16.06 19.82 -12.66
C LEU A 145 15.37 20.55 -13.82
N GLN A 146 15.39 21.88 -13.85
CA GLN A 146 14.68 22.71 -14.84
C GLN A 146 14.91 22.27 -16.30
N PRO A 147 16.16 22.05 -16.79
CA PRO A 147 16.40 21.62 -18.17
C PRO A 147 15.84 20.23 -18.50
N HIS A 148 15.43 19.47 -17.49
CA HIS A 148 14.94 18.10 -17.60
C HIS A 148 13.46 17.97 -17.22
N ALA A 149 12.76 19.07 -16.94
CA ALA A 149 11.35 19.07 -16.53
C ALA A 149 10.45 18.28 -17.49
N ALA A 150 10.69 18.40 -18.80
CA ALA A 150 9.89 17.75 -19.83
C ALA A 150 9.99 16.22 -19.89
N ARG A 151 10.93 15.60 -19.17
CA ARG A 151 11.14 14.15 -19.16
C ARG A 151 10.97 13.51 -17.79
N ILE A 152 10.77 14.29 -16.73
CA ILE A 152 10.49 13.75 -15.39
C ILE A 152 9.06 13.21 -15.39
N ARG A 153 8.92 11.89 -15.19
CA ARG A 153 7.63 11.18 -15.18
C ARG A 153 7.15 10.83 -13.78
N GLU A 154 8.08 10.55 -12.87
CA GLU A 154 7.77 10.17 -11.51
C GLU A 154 8.64 10.97 -10.55
N MET A 155 8.05 11.43 -9.46
CA MET A 155 8.75 12.15 -8.42
C MET A 155 8.22 11.68 -7.06
N CYS A 156 9.12 11.18 -6.22
CA CYS A 156 8.85 10.86 -4.83
C CYS A 156 9.69 11.80 -3.96
N ILE A 157 9.05 12.61 -3.14
CA ILE A 157 9.70 13.54 -2.21
C ILE A 157 9.40 13.08 -0.79
N ALA A 158 10.43 12.80 -0.01
CA ALA A 158 10.33 12.62 1.44
C ALA A 158 11.09 13.77 2.10
N THR A 159 10.40 14.59 2.89
CA THR A 159 11.00 15.81 3.46
C THR A 159 10.55 16.08 4.89
N GLY A 160 11.51 16.45 5.73
CA GLY A 160 11.24 17.01 7.06
C GLY A 160 10.91 18.50 7.04
N SER A 161 10.69 19.12 5.88
CA SER A 161 10.43 20.55 5.76
C SER A 161 9.31 20.85 4.77
N SER A 162 8.31 21.61 5.23
CA SER A 162 7.18 22.08 4.42
C SER A 162 7.59 23.03 3.29
N HIS A 163 8.71 23.74 3.42
CA HIS A 163 9.22 24.64 2.39
C HIS A 163 9.98 23.95 1.26
N ALA A 164 10.40 22.70 1.45
CA ALA A 164 11.21 22.01 0.46
C ALA A 164 10.41 21.70 -0.81
N VAL A 165 9.16 21.24 -0.66
CA VAL A 165 8.31 20.89 -1.82
C VAL A 165 8.11 22.12 -2.72
N PRO A 166 7.61 23.26 -2.23
CA PRO A 166 7.41 24.44 -3.08
C PRO A 166 8.72 24.95 -3.70
N GLN A 167 9.85 24.84 -2.99
CA GLN A 167 11.16 25.23 -3.53
C GLN A 167 11.61 24.34 -4.69
N ILE A 168 11.30 23.04 -4.67
CA ILE A 168 11.56 22.13 -5.79
C ILE A 168 10.79 22.60 -7.03
N PHE A 169 9.54 23.03 -6.86
CA PHE A 169 8.71 23.52 -7.95
C PHE A 169 9.05 24.97 -8.36
N SER A 170 9.71 25.76 -7.51
CA SER A 170 9.90 27.21 -7.74
C SER A 170 10.69 27.60 -9.01
N SER A 171 11.63 26.76 -9.47
CA SER A 171 12.43 27.03 -10.68
C SER A 171 11.79 26.49 -11.97
N CYS A 172 10.71 25.71 -11.87
CA CYS A 172 9.98 25.19 -13.00
C CYS A 172 8.61 25.88 -13.07
N SER A 173 8.06 26.10 -14.26
CA SER A 173 6.67 26.54 -14.41
C SER A 173 5.72 25.35 -14.61
N SER A 174 6.26 24.22 -15.06
CA SER A 174 5.51 23.00 -15.34
C SER A 174 6.40 21.76 -15.29
N PHE A 175 5.80 20.60 -15.05
CA PHE A 175 6.38 19.29 -15.34
C PHE A 175 5.46 18.55 -16.30
N PRO A 176 5.56 18.81 -17.62
CA PRO A 176 4.53 18.40 -18.58
C PRO A 176 4.47 16.88 -18.78
N ALA A 177 5.50 16.14 -18.40
CA ALA A 177 5.53 14.68 -18.48
C ALA A 177 5.28 13.98 -17.13
N LEU A 178 5.12 14.72 -16.03
CA LEU A 178 4.95 14.13 -14.69
C LEU A 178 3.58 13.45 -14.61
N ARG A 179 3.59 12.15 -14.30
CA ARG A 179 2.41 11.30 -14.16
C ARG A 179 2.17 10.90 -12.71
N ARG A 180 3.23 10.71 -11.94
CA ARG A 180 3.15 10.29 -10.54
C ARG A 180 3.91 11.25 -9.65
N LEU A 181 3.23 11.83 -8.67
CA LEU A 181 3.83 12.64 -7.63
C LEU A 181 3.46 12.08 -6.26
N THR A 182 4.47 11.73 -5.47
CA THR A 182 4.31 11.33 -4.07
C THR A 182 5.11 12.29 -3.21
N CYS A 183 4.48 12.90 -2.22
CA CYS A 183 5.12 13.80 -1.27
C CYS A 183 4.79 13.34 0.16
N LYS A 184 5.83 12.97 0.90
CA LYS A 184 5.74 12.55 2.29
C LYS A 184 6.41 13.58 3.19
N LEU A 185 5.61 14.34 3.92
CA LEU A 185 6.11 15.24 4.94
C LEU A 185 6.23 14.50 6.28
N ASP A 186 7.32 14.72 7.01
CA ASP A 186 7.49 14.18 8.36
C ASP A 186 6.42 14.77 9.31
N TYR A 187 5.73 13.90 10.06
CA TYR A 187 4.64 14.26 10.97
C TYR A 187 5.02 15.36 11.95
N ALA A 188 6.25 15.37 12.46
CA ALA A 188 6.71 16.37 13.42
C ALA A 188 6.56 17.81 12.90
N VAL A 189 6.58 18.01 11.57
CA VAL A 189 6.39 19.32 10.92
C VAL A 189 4.93 19.75 10.96
N VAL A 190 4.00 18.81 10.78
CA VAL A 190 2.56 19.07 10.65
C VAL A 190 2.00 19.65 11.95
N TRP A 191 2.49 19.17 13.10
CA TRP A 191 2.00 19.55 14.43
C TRP A 191 2.57 20.86 14.96
N GLY A 192 3.65 21.36 14.37
CA GLY A 192 4.35 22.55 14.88
C GLY A 192 3.58 23.86 14.74
N GLY A 193 2.40 23.88 14.13
CA GLY A 193 1.50 25.05 14.07
C GLY A 193 2.04 26.29 13.33
N HIS A 194 3.24 26.22 12.75
CA HIS A 194 3.98 27.43 12.37
C HIS A 194 4.03 27.75 10.87
N ASP A 195 3.50 26.93 9.96
CA ASP A 195 3.27 27.39 8.59
C ASP A 195 2.33 26.44 7.84
N LYS A 196 1.10 26.90 7.54
CA LYS A 196 0.24 26.27 6.51
C LYS A 196 0.83 26.62 5.14
N GLY A 197 2.01 26.10 4.86
CA GLY A 197 2.72 26.35 3.62
C GLY A 197 1.96 25.74 2.45
N SER A 198 1.64 26.55 1.44
CA SER A 198 1.09 26.02 0.18
C SER A 198 2.09 25.15 -0.55
N PHE A 199 1.63 24.02 -1.11
CA PHE A 199 2.43 23.14 -1.97
C PHE A 199 3.07 23.88 -3.15
N PHE A 200 2.33 24.86 -3.67
CA PHE A 200 2.68 25.60 -4.87
C PHE A 200 2.73 27.10 -4.53
N TRP A 201 3.95 27.62 -4.45
CA TRP A 201 4.18 29.05 -4.27
C TRP A 201 3.87 29.88 -5.52
N ASN A 202 3.64 29.25 -6.66
CA ASN A 202 3.26 29.90 -7.91
C ASN A 202 2.25 29.02 -8.65
N PRO A 203 1.44 29.58 -9.58
CA PRO A 203 0.67 28.77 -10.51
C PRO A 203 1.59 27.75 -11.19
N PHE A 204 1.21 26.48 -11.15
CA PHE A 204 2.04 25.38 -11.63
C PHE A 204 1.19 24.40 -12.42
N GLU A 205 1.68 23.99 -13.60
CA GLU A 205 0.95 23.09 -14.49
C GLU A 205 1.46 21.65 -14.40
N LEU A 206 0.53 20.72 -14.18
CA LEU A 206 0.76 19.28 -14.14
C LEU A 206 -0.21 18.56 -15.11
N PRO A 207 -0.13 18.86 -16.42
CA PRO A 207 -1.15 18.46 -17.39
C PRO A 207 -1.28 16.95 -17.58
N CYS A 208 -0.22 16.18 -17.31
CA CYS A 208 -0.20 14.72 -17.45
C CYS A 208 -0.25 13.97 -16.11
N LEU A 209 -0.50 14.67 -14.98
CA LEU A 209 -0.50 14.01 -13.68
C LEU A 209 -1.69 13.07 -13.58
N GLU A 210 -1.40 11.80 -13.30
CA GLU A 210 -2.34 10.68 -13.24
C GLU A 210 -2.60 10.27 -11.78
N TYR A 211 -1.54 10.30 -10.95
CA TYR A 211 -1.54 9.91 -9.54
C TYR A 211 -0.88 10.99 -8.67
N LEU A 212 -1.58 11.43 -7.64
CA LEU A 212 -1.09 12.37 -6.63
C LEU A 212 -1.27 11.76 -5.24
N ASP A 213 -0.18 11.69 -4.48
CA ASP A 213 -0.17 11.18 -3.10
C ASP A 213 0.56 12.18 -2.22
N VAL A 214 -0.17 12.87 -1.36
CA VAL A 214 0.34 13.99 -0.57
C VAL A 214 0.03 13.73 0.89
N PHE A 215 1.06 13.33 1.62
CA PHE A 215 0.99 13.09 3.04
C PHE A 215 1.45 14.33 3.81
N GLY A 216 0.58 14.87 4.67
CA GLY A 216 0.77 16.10 5.45
C GLY A 216 -0.14 17.27 5.03
N SER A 217 -0.22 18.30 5.87
CA SER A 217 -1.05 19.50 5.61
C SER A 217 -0.51 20.28 4.42
N VAL A 218 -1.26 20.23 3.33
CA VAL A 218 -0.95 20.95 2.12
C VAL A 218 -2.17 21.80 1.78
N ALA A 219 -2.25 22.94 2.47
CA ALA A 219 -3.25 23.94 2.18
C ALA A 219 -3.00 24.48 0.78
N VAL A 220 -3.95 24.37 -0.14
CA VAL A 220 -3.85 25.18 -1.36
C VAL A 220 -4.37 26.55 -1.01
N ASP A 221 -3.53 27.58 -1.20
CA ASP A 221 -3.99 28.95 -1.12
C ASP A 221 -5.12 29.15 -2.15
N GLY A 222 -6.37 29.21 -1.68
CA GLY A 222 -7.58 29.18 -2.48
C GLY A 222 -7.71 30.32 -3.50
N GLN A 223 -6.79 31.28 -3.48
CA GLN A 223 -6.69 32.32 -4.51
C GLN A 223 -6.07 31.84 -5.83
N ARG A 224 -5.48 30.64 -5.89
CA ARG A 224 -4.66 30.22 -7.04
C ARG A 224 -5.30 29.08 -7.80
N SER A 225 -5.56 29.31 -9.08
CA SER A 225 -5.98 28.27 -10.00
C SER A 225 -4.81 27.37 -10.37
N PHE A 226 -4.98 26.06 -10.21
CA PHE A 226 -4.15 25.03 -10.82
C PHE A 226 -5.07 24.04 -11.52
N SER A 227 -4.57 23.32 -12.53
CA SER A 227 -5.39 22.37 -13.28
C SER A 227 -4.73 21.00 -13.29
N LEU A 228 -5.49 19.96 -12.94
CA LEU A 228 -5.06 18.56 -12.93
C LEU A 228 -5.95 17.73 -13.88
N PRO A 229 -5.93 18.02 -15.19
CA PRO A 229 -6.92 17.48 -16.14
C PRO A 229 -6.84 15.96 -16.34
N CYS A 230 -5.69 15.34 -16.02
CA CYS A 230 -5.48 13.89 -16.14
C CYS A 230 -5.54 13.14 -14.82
N LEU A 231 -5.75 13.82 -13.68
CA LEU A 231 -5.67 13.18 -12.38
C LEU A 231 -6.86 12.23 -12.20
N HIS A 232 -6.56 10.96 -11.95
CA HIS A 232 -7.56 9.93 -11.70
C HIS A 232 -7.48 9.33 -10.30
N THR A 233 -6.33 9.43 -9.63
CA THR A 233 -6.14 8.93 -8.26
C THR A 233 -5.51 10.00 -7.38
N LEU A 234 -6.22 10.39 -6.33
CA LEU A 234 -5.76 11.29 -5.29
C LEU A 234 -5.66 10.52 -3.98
N ARG A 235 -4.51 10.58 -3.31
CA ARG A 235 -4.35 10.22 -1.92
C ARG A 235 -3.87 11.46 -1.17
N CYS A 236 -4.53 11.84 -0.09
CA CYS A 236 -4.13 13.01 0.66
C CYS A 236 -4.44 12.91 2.16
N THR A 237 -3.59 13.52 2.96
CA THR A 237 -3.92 13.95 4.32
C THR A 237 -4.46 15.37 4.27
N PHE A 238 -5.59 15.66 4.91
CA PHE A 238 -6.09 17.03 5.02
C PHE A 238 -6.40 17.37 6.47
N LEU A 239 -6.22 18.65 6.78
CA LEU A 239 -6.64 19.24 8.05
C LEU A 239 -7.96 20.01 7.92
N ASP A 240 -8.40 20.27 6.69
CA ASP A 240 -9.57 21.06 6.35
C ASP A 240 -10.30 20.42 5.16
N PRO A 241 -11.61 20.11 5.25
CA PRO A 241 -12.39 19.60 4.12
C PRO A 241 -12.31 20.48 2.86
N ALA A 242 -12.12 21.79 3.02
CA ALA A 242 -12.02 22.73 1.91
C ALA A 242 -10.85 22.39 0.97
N ASP A 243 -9.75 21.82 1.49
CA ASP A 243 -8.61 21.42 0.68
C ASP A 243 -8.98 20.31 -0.32
N ILE A 244 -9.80 19.34 0.09
CA ILE A 244 -10.28 18.28 -0.80
C ILE A 244 -11.12 18.87 -1.93
N LEU A 245 -12.02 19.80 -1.58
CA LEU A 245 -12.89 20.44 -2.57
C LEU A 245 -12.07 21.09 -3.69
N ILE A 246 -10.96 21.74 -3.34
CA ILE A 246 -10.05 22.36 -4.30
C ILE A 246 -9.48 21.30 -5.26
N TYR A 247 -8.99 20.16 -4.77
CA TYR A 247 -8.47 19.11 -5.66
C TYR A 247 -9.54 18.51 -6.55
N VAL A 248 -10.72 18.19 -6.01
CA VAL A 248 -11.81 17.56 -6.75
C VAL A 248 -12.33 18.48 -7.86
N GLN A 249 -12.48 19.79 -7.57
CA GLN A 249 -12.91 20.77 -8.56
C GLN A 249 -11.91 20.96 -9.71
N ASN A 250 -10.62 20.76 -9.45
CA ASN A 250 -9.55 20.92 -10.45
C ASN A 250 -9.14 19.60 -11.13
N ALA A 251 -9.79 18.48 -10.79
CA ALA A 251 -9.51 17.13 -11.31
C ALA A 251 -10.77 16.47 -11.90
N PRO A 252 -11.23 16.89 -13.10
CA PRO A 252 -12.49 16.40 -13.68
C PRO A 252 -12.51 14.90 -14.06
N ARG A 253 -11.36 14.22 -14.00
CA ARG A 253 -11.22 12.78 -14.31
C ARG A 253 -10.97 11.92 -13.07
N LEU A 254 -11.16 12.47 -11.88
CA LEU A 254 -10.90 11.80 -10.62
C LEU A 254 -11.82 10.57 -10.46
N LYS A 255 -11.22 9.40 -10.22
CA LYS A 255 -11.93 8.11 -10.06
C LYS A 255 -11.74 7.49 -8.68
N ALA A 256 -10.61 7.79 -8.04
CA ALA A 256 -10.26 7.26 -6.73
C ALA A 256 -9.76 8.39 -5.83
N VAL A 257 -10.31 8.49 -4.62
CA VAL A 257 -9.86 9.39 -3.56
C VAL A 257 -9.61 8.60 -2.29
N THR A 258 -8.38 8.63 -1.80
CA THR A 258 -8.01 8.11 -0.48
C THR A 258 -7.72 9.28 0.45
N VAL A 259 -8.51 9.37 1.51
CA VAL A 259 -8.45 10.34 2.59
C VAL A 259 -7.68 9.71 3.74
N GLU A 260 -6.55 10.28 4.11
CA GLU A 260 -5.78 9.83 5.27
C GLU A 260 -6.09 10.74 6.45
N CYS A 261 -6.88 10.23 7.39
CA CYS A 261 -7.20 10.82 8.67
C CYS A 261 -5.96 10.69 9.57
N VAL A 262 -5.43 11.84 9.99
CA VAL A 262 -4.39 11.92 10.99
C VAL A 262 -5.04 12.50 12.24
N ASP A 263 -4.58 12.08 13.42
CA ASP A 263 -5.08 12.25 14.81
C ASP A 263 -5.29 13.71 15.29
N VAL A 264 -5.70 14.59 14.37
CA VAL A 264 -5.92 16.01 14.57
C VAL A 264 -7.40 16.14 14.82
N SER A 265 -7.76 16.72 15.96
CA SER A 265 -9.13 17.14 16.27
C SER A 265 -9.71 17.81 15.03
N PHE A 266 -10.55 17.09 14.31
CA PHE A 266 -11.19 17.60 13.12
C PHE A 266 -12.18 18.64 13.65
N PRO A 267 -11.89 19.96 13.55
CA PRO A 267 -12.81 20.94 14.10
C PRO A 267 -14.15 20.69 13.43
N ASP A 268 -15.24 20.66 14.22
CA ASP A 268 -16.61 20.41 13.73
C ASP A 268 -16.78 21.09 12.37
N GLY A 269 -16.67 20.30 11.30
CA GLY A 269 -16.46 20.87 9.97
C GLY A 269 -17.69 21.67 9.60
N ASP A 270 -17.53 22.83 8.97
CA ASP A 270 -18.69 23.61 8.49
C ASP A 270 -19.56 22.67 7.64
N PRO A 271 -20.82 22.39 8.06
CA PRO A 271 -21.69 21.45 7.36
C PRO A 271 -21.89 21.81 5.89
N THR A 272 -21.79 23.10 5.56
CA THR A 272 -21.86 23.61 4.19
C THR A 272 -20.68 23.12 3.35
N VAL A 273 -19.48 23.12 3.93
CA VAL A 273 -18.25 22.65 3.26
C VAL A 273 -18.28 21.13 3.13
N LEU A 274 -18.68 20.41 4.19
CA LEU A 274 -18.82 18.95 4.14
C LEU A 274 -19.81 18.51 3.04
N ALA A 275 -20.98 19.18 2.96
CA ALA A 275 -21.94 18.93 1.90
C ALA A 275 -21.40 19.28 0.50
N ALA A 276 -20.62 20.35 0.37
CA ALA A 276 -20.00 20.72 -0.90
C ALA A 276 -18.98 19.66 -1.36
N VAL A 277 -18.14 19.15 -0.45
CA VAL A 277 -17.21 18.05 -0.75
C VAL A 277 -17.97 16.78 -1.12
N ARG A 278 -19.00 16.40 -0.35
CA ARG A 278 -19.85 15.24 -0.64
C ARG A 278 -20.42 15.29 -2.06
N ASN A 279 -20.97 16.44 -2.44
CA ASN A 279 -21.52 16.66 -3.78
C ASN A 279 -20.45 16.60 -4.87
N ALA A 280 -19.26 17.16 -4.63
CA ALA A 280 -18.15 17.11 -5.57
C ALA A 280 -17.62 15.68 -5.77
N LEU A 281 -17.61 14.87 -4.69
CA LEU A 281 -17.20 13.47 -4.71
C LEU A 281 -18.29 12.50 -5.20
N ALA A 282 -19.50 12.96 -5.49
CA ALA A 282 -20.62 12.09 -5.89
C ALA A 282 -20.34 11.33 -7.21
N GLY A 283 -19.50 11.88 -8.09
CA GLY A 283 -19.06 11.27 -9.34
C GLY A 283 -17.78 10.42 -9.25
N VAL A 284 -17.16 10.33 -8.07
CA VAL A 284 -15.93 9.55 -7.86
C VAL A 284 -16.29 8.10 -7.52
N ASP A 285 -15.80 7.16 -8.32
CA ASP A 285 -16.14 5.73 -8.21
C ASP A 285 -15.70 5.11 -6.88
N THR A 286 -14.49 5.44 -6.43
CA THR A 286 -13.87 4.84 -5.25
C THR A 286 -13.44 5.90 -4.26
N VAL A 287 -13.92 5.78 -3.04
CA VAL A 287 -13.50 6.65 -1.94
C VAL A 287 -13.10 5.78 -0.76
N GLU A 288 -11.96 6.12 -0.17
CA GLU A 288 -11.39 5.41 0.95
C GLU A 288 -11.03 6.42 2.04
N ALA A 289 -11.34 6.13 3.28
CA ALA A 289 -10.79 6.80 4.45
C ALA A 289 -9.83 5.84 5.16
N VAL A 290 -8.67 6.33 5.57
CA VAL A 290 -7.60 5.57 6.23
C VAL A 290 -7.22 6.29 7.51
N GLY A 291 -6.93 5.55 8.58
CA GLY A 291 -6.53 6.15 9.85
C GLY A 291 -7.71 6.73 10.63
N LEU A 292 -8.92 6.20 10.41
CA LEU A 292 -10.11 6.68 11.11
C LEU A 292 -10.06 6.35 12.59
N VAL A 293 -10.51 7.30 13.40
CA VAL A 293 -10.80 7.11 14.83
C VAL A 293 -12.25 7.55 15.09
N PRO A 294 -12.95 6.95 16.07
CA PRO A 294 -14.38 7.22 16.33
C PRO A 294 -14.73 8.71 16.47
N GLU A 295 -13.83 9.52 17.04
CA GLU A 295 -14.02 10.95 17.25
C GLU A 295 -14.06 11.77 15.94
N THR A 296 -13.42 11.25 14.89
CA THR A 296 -13.35 11.93 13.58
C THR A 296 -14.31 11.34 12.56
N GLU A 297 -14.96 10.22 12.89
CA GLU A 297 -15.78 9.46 11.94
C GLU A 297 -16.96 10.27 11.41
N GLY A 298 -17.76 10.87 12.29
CA GLY A 298 -18.99 11.57 11.91
C GLY A 298 -18.78 12.59 10.78
N PRO A 299 -17.88 13.59 10.94
CA PRO A 299 -17.56 14.55 9.88
C PRO A 299 -17.01 13.91 8.59
N ILE A 300 -16.22 12.83 8.70
CA ILE A 300 -15.68 12.12 7.53
C ILE A 300 -16.79 11.36 6.80
N LEU A 301 -17.69 10.68 7.51
CA LEU A 301 -18.87 10.06 6.92
C LEU A 301 -19.78 11.12 6.29
N ASP A 302 -19.97 12.27 6.94
CA ASP A 302 -20.71 13.38 6.34
C ASP A 302 -20.04 13.95 5.09
N MET A 303 -18.74 13.81 4.94
CA MET A 303 -18.05 14.24 3.73
C MET A 303 -18.10 13.17 2.64
N LEU A 304 -17.96 11.91 3.03
CA LEU A 304 -17.76 10.81 2.11
C LEU A 304 -19.07 10.09 1.79
N ALA A 305 -19.95 9.77 2.73
CA ALA A 305 -21.13 8.94 2.48
C ALA A 305 -22.04 9.49 1.36
N ALA A 306 -22.14 8.74 0.27
CA ALA A 306 -23.03 9.02 -0.85
C ALA A 306 -23.58 7.69 -1.39
N SER A 307 -24.90 7.53 -1.42
CA SER A 307 -25.56 6.29 -1.80
C SER A 307 -25.34 5.88 -3.26
N SER A 308 -24.95 6.83 -4.12
CA SER A 308 -24.58 6.57 -5.51
C SER A 308 -23.17 6.01 -5.68
N ARG A 309 -22.34 6.00 -4.62
CA ARG A 309 -20.93 5.64 -4.77
C ARG A 309 -20.73 4.14 -4.89
N ARG A 310 -19.97 3.75 -5.92
CA ARG A 310 -19.65 2.35 -6.19
C ARG A 310 -18.84 1.73 -5.07
N ASN A 311 -17.69 2.29 -4.70
CA ASN A 311 -16.84 1.73 -3.66
C ASN A 311 -16.60 2.75 -2.53
N LEU A 312 -16.93 2.37 -1.30
CA LEU A 312 -16.58 3.13 -0.10
C LEU A 312 -15.79 2.20 0.84
N ALA A 313 -14.62 2.64 1.28
CA ALA A 313 -13.80 1.91 2.25
C ALA A 313 -13.48 2.81 3.46
N LEU A 314 -13.63 2.28 4.66
CA LEU A 314 -13.33 2.94 5.92
C LEU A 314 -12.33 2.07 6.66
N ASN A 315 -11.10 2.55 6.84
CA ASN A 315 -10.04 1.83 7.52
C ASN A 315 -9.67 2.57 8.82
N TYR A 316 -9.93 1.92 9.94
CA TYR A 316 -9.76 2.43 11.29
C TYR A 316 -8.36 2.12 11.83
N ASP A 317 -7.75 3.10 12.50
CA ASP A 317 -6.51 2.94 13.27
C ASP A 317 -6.78 2.49 14.72
N THR A 318 -8.05 2.19 15.02
CA THR A 318 -8.51 1.70 16.31
C THR A 318 -9.03 0.28 16.17
N LEU A 319 -9.05 -0.44 17.30
CA LEU A 319 -9.61 -1.79 17.39
C LEU A 319 -11.12 -1.83 17.21
N ALA A 320 -11.80 -0.72 17.51
CA ALA A 320 -13.25 -0.62 17.40
C ALA A 320 -13.65 0.16 16.16
N ILE A 321 -14.68 -0.33 15.47
CA ILE A 321 -15.39 0.38 14.40
C ILE A 321 -16.55 1.13 15.05
N ALA A 322 -16.69 2.43 14.78
CA ALA A 322 -17.80 3.17 15.39
C ALA A 322 -19.15 2.76 14.77
N VAL A 323 -20.21 2.99 15.53
CA VAL A 323 -21.56 2.49 15.20
C VAL A 323 -22.09 3.10 13.90
N ASP A 324 -21.76 4.36 13.62
CA ASP A 324 -22.27 5.07 12.45
C ASP A 324 -21.67 4.55 11.12
N ALA A 325 -20.49 3.92 11.17
CA ALA A 325 -19.86 3.25 10.03
C ALA A 325 -20.77 2.18 9.43
N TYR A 326 -21.52 1.47 10.27
CA TYR A 326 -22.43 0.42 9.84
C TYR A 326 -23.64 0.97 9.08
N ASP A 327 -24.01 2.23 9.28
CA ASP A 327 -25.08 2.87 8.51
C ASP A 327 -24.71 2.98 7.01
N THR A 328 -23.42 2.94 6.67
CA THR A 328 -22.98 2.88 5.27
C THR A 328 -23.35 1.59 4.57
N LEU A 329 -23.70 0.52 5.30
CA LEU A 329 -24.16 -0.76 4.73
C LEU A 329 -25.65 -0.72 4.35
N ARG A 330 -26.43 0.18 4.95
CA ARG A 330 -27.89 0.25 4.75
C ARG A 330 -28.30 0.67 3.34
N ASP A 331 -27.39 1.23 2.55
CA ASP A 331 -27.67 1.62 1.17
C ASP A 331 -27.54 0.47 0.16
N LEU A 332 -27.01 -0.68 0.60
CA LEU A 332 -26.89 -1.89 -0.19
C LEU A 332 -28.25 -2.59 -0.35
N GLN A 333 -28.44 -3.27 -1.48
CA GLN A 333 -29.68 -4.00 -1.77
C GLN A 333 -29.44 -5.50 -1.74
N ALA A 334 -30.34 -6.24 -1.10
CA ALA A 334 -30.28 -7.69 -1.15
C ALA A 334 -30.46 -8.23 -2.59
N PRO A 335 -29.81 -9.37 -2.93
CA PRO A 335 -28.87 -10.10 -2.10
C PRO A 335 -27.50 -9.40 -1.99
N VAL A 336 -26.87 -9.53 -0.82
CA VAL A 336 -25.51 -9.03 -0.59
C VAL A 336 -24.50 -10.17 -0.46
N GLN A 337 -23.32 -9.94 -1.01
CA GLN A 337 -22.13 -10.78 -0.87
C GLN A 337 -21.23 -10.21 0.24
N LEU A 338 -20.96 -10.99 1.27
CA LEU A 338 -19.95 -10.66 2.28
C LEU A 338 -18.60 -11.25 1.91
N SER A 339 -17.50 -10.53 2.15
CA SER A 339 -16.14 -11.05 2.07
C SER A 339 -15.30 -10.54 3.24
N PHE A 340 -14.78 -11.45 4.06
CA PHE A 340 -13.86 -11.13 5.16
C PHE A 340 -12.42 -11.28 4.65
N GLU A 341 -11.54 -10.31 4.80
CA GLU A 341 -10.13 -10.38 4.38
C GLU A 341 -9.23 -10.08 5.58
N ARG A 342 -8.27 -10.95 5.87
CA ARG A 342 -7.16 -10.64 6.79
C ARG A 342 -5.97 -10.16 5.98
N ARG A 343 -5.61 -8.89 6.12
CA ARG A 343 -4.43 -8.34 5.43
C ARG A 343 -3.18 -8.58 6.26
N ALA A 344 -2.24 -9.32 5.70
CA ALA A 344 -0.96 -9.65 6.32
C ALA A 344 0.06 -8.50 6.34
N CYS A 345 -0.34 -7.27 6.02
CA CYS A 345 0.53 -6.11 6.17
C CYS A 345 0.82 -5.84 7.66
N GLU A 346 1.89 -5.12 7.97
CA GLU A 346 2.10 -4.55 9.30
C GLU A 346 1.69 -3.07 9.28
N PRO A 347 0.75 -2.64 10.15
CA PRO A 347 0.00 -3.48 11.09
C PRO A 347 -1.04 -4.36 10.38
N LYS A 348 -1.42 -5.49 11.02
CA LYS A 348 -2.39 -6.44 10.45
C LYS A 348 -3.77 -5.78 10.48
N TYR A 349 -4.57 -5.95 9.43
CA TYR A 349 -5.94 -5.44 9.40
C TYR A 349 -6.93 -6.58 9.15
N HIS A 350 -8.09 -6.49 9.78
CA HIS A 350 -9.27 -7.27 9.41
C HIS A 350 -10.18 -6.36 8.61
N ALA A 351 -10.62 -6.81 7.44
CA ALA A 351 -11.53 -6.08 6.58
C ALA A 351 -12.78 -6.92 6.32
N VAL A 352 -13.94 -6.27 6.39
CA VAL A 352 -15.21 -6.82 5.95
C VAL A 352 -15.70 -5.99 4.79
N THR A 353 -15.87 -6.65 3.66
CA THR A 353 -16.38 -6.06 2.45
C THR A 353 -17.77 -6.63 2.16
N VAL A 354 -18.75 -5.77 1.96
CA VAL A 354 -20.12 -6.11 1.60
C VAL A 354 -20.39 -5.55 0.22
N SER A 355 -20.82 -6.40 -0.73
CA SER A 355 -21.15 -6.00 -2.09
C SER A 355 -22.58 -6.38 -2.47
N ASP A 356 -23.29 -5.54 -3.21
CA ASP A 356 -24.63 -5.86 -3.72
C ASP A 356 -24.66 -6.23 -5.20
N GLN A 357 -25.82 -6.68 -5.70
CA GLN A 357 -26.03 -7.02 -7.11
C GLN A 357 -25.85 -5.85 -8.09
N ARG A 358 -25.87 -4.59 -7.62
CA ARG A 358 -25.59 -3.40 -8.44
C ARG A 358 -24.08 -3.17 -8.57
N GLY A 359 -23.27 -3.92 -7.82
CA GLY A 359 -21.81 -3.77 -7.75
C GLY A 359 -21.39 -2.63 -6.83
N LEU A 360 -22.28 -2.15 -5.95
CA LEU A 360 -21.88 -1.28 -4.84
C LEU A 360 -21.11 -2.13 -3.83
N THR A 361 -20.07 -1.56 -3.25
CA THR A 361 -19.16 -2.22 -2.32
C THR A 361 -18.86 -1.29 -1.15
N ARG A 362 -19.01 -1.80 0.07
CA ARG A 362 -18.68 -1.13 1.32
C ARG A 362 -17.62 -1.96 2.03
N THR A 363 -16.51 -1.36 2.42
CA THR A 363 -15.45 -2.05 3.16
C THR A 363 -15.22 -1.34 4.49
N LEU A 364 -15.31 -2.09 5.58
CA LEU A 364 -14.94 -1.63 6.91
C LEU A 364 -13.70 -2.43 7.32
N SER A 365 -12.63 -1.77 7.73
CA SER A 365 -11.43 -2.46 8.23
C SER A 365 -10.87 -1.79 9.47
N SER A 366 -10.22 -2.56 10.34
CA SER A 366 -9.68 -2.08 11.61
C SER A 366 -8.34 -2.74 11.91
N GLU A 367 -7.45 -2.02 12.60
CA GLU A 367 -6.15 -2.53 13.05
C GLU A 367 -6.33 -3.72 14.01
N CYS A 368 -5.55 -4.77 13.79
CA CYS A 368 -5.59 -6.01 14.57
C CYS A 368 -4.75 -5.88 15.85
N GLY A 369 -5.36 -5.43 16.95
CA GLY A 369 -4.77 -5.51 18.31
C GLY A 369 -5.54 -6.40 19.28
N SER A 370 -6.80 -6.71 18.98
CA SER A 370 -7.58 -7.80 19.56
C SER A 370 -8.68 -8.16 18.58
N LEU A 371 -9.15 -9.41 18.61
CA LEU A 371 -10.29 -9.93 17.84
C LEU A 371 -11.39 -8.87 17.74
N TRP A 372 -12.00 -8.69 16.55
CA TRP A 372 -13.30 -8.02 16.47
C TRP A 372 -14.18 -8.66 17.53
N ASP A 373 -14.69 -7.86 18.47
CA ASP A 373 -15.57 -8.43 19.49
C ASP A 373 -16.75 -9.07 18.74
N ASN A 374 -17.24 -10.21 19.22
CA ASN A 374 -18.35 -10.92 18.57
C ASN A 374 -19.55 -9.99 18.38
N SER A 375 -19.67 -8.96 19.22
CA SER A 375 -20.67 -7.89 19.09
C SER A 375 -20.56 -7.11 17.77
N GLU A 376 -19.36 -6.78 17.27
CA GLU A 376 -19.17 -6.05 16.01
C GLU A 376 -19.52 -6.91 14.80
N LEU A 377 -19.11 -8.18 14.82
CA LEU A 377 -19.51 -9.15 13.81
C LEU A 377 -21.03 -9.38 13.83
N LEU A 378 -21.64 -9.52 15.02
CA LEU A 378 -23.09 -9.63 15.16
C LEU A 378 -23.80 -8.41 14.59
N ASN A 379 -23.33 -7.19 14.85
CA ASN A 379 -23.92 -5.98 14.27
C ASN A 379 -23.90 -6.03 12.74
N ILE A 380 -22.78 -6.43 12.12
CA ILE A 380 -22.71 -6.58 10.66
C ILE A 380 -23.68 -7.64 10.16
N ILE A 381 -23.75 -8.78 10.86
CA ILE A 381 -24.61 -9.90 10.48
C ILE A 381 -26.09 -9.53 10.63
N GLU A 382 -26.47 -8.84 11.70
CA GLU A 382 -27.83 -8.38 11.95
C GLU A 382 -28.26 -7.36 10.89
N LEU A 383 -27.43 -6.34 10.63
CA LEU A 383 -27.67 -5.36 9.58
C LEU A 383 -27.75 -6.00 8.19
N ALA A 384 -26.90 -6.97 7.91
CA ALA A 384 -26.95 -7.69 6.64
C ALA A 384 -28.10 -8.70 6.60
N GLY A 385 -28.59 -9.17 7.75
CA GLY A 385 -29.73 -10.07 7.90
C GLY A 385 -31.07 -9.37 7.68
N GLU A 386 -31.17 -8.10 8.07
CA GLU A 386 -32.27 -7.21 7.68
C GLU A 386 -32.35 -7.05 6.14
N LEU A 387 -31.21 -7.16 5.44
CA LEU A 387 -31.13 -7.26 3.98
C LEU A 387 -31.44 -8.71 3.54
N SER A 388 -32.71 -9.10 3.62
CA SER A 388 -33.21 -10.46 3.34
C SER A 388 -32.54 -11.13 2.10
N ALA A 389 -31.70 -12.15 2.34
CA ALA A 389 -30.89 -12.97 1.42
C ALA A 389 -29.38 -12.63 1.39
N LEU A 390 -28.62 -13.30 2.27
CA LEU A 390 -27.18 -13.19 2.42
C LEU A 390 -26.44 -14.33 1.71
N GLU A 391 -25.47 -13.99 0.86
CA GLU A 391 -24.43 -14.90 0.37
C GLU A 391 -23.10 -14.54 1.04
N TRP A 392 -22.53 -15.43 1.84
CA TRP A 392 -21.28 -15.17 2.54
C TRP A 392 -20.07 -15.53 1.68
N GLY A 393 -18.91 -14.99 2.04
CA GLY A 393 -17.58 -15.19 1.48
C GLY A 393 -16.56 -14.93 2.59
N LEU A 394 -15.67 -15.86 2.89
CA LEU A 394 -14.80 -15.82 4.06
C LEU A 394 -13.37 -16.05 3.60
N THR A 395 -12.62 -15.00 3.33
CA THR A 395 -11.19 -15.11 2.99
C THR A 395 -10.34 -15.17 4.26
N ASP A 396 -9.62 -16.27 4.52
CA ASP A 396 -8.59 -16.41 5.59
C ASP A 396 -9.02 -16.15 7.05
N CYS A 397 -10.28 -15.84 7.34
CA CYS A 397 -10.76 -15.42 8.66
C CYS A 397 -11.45 -16.52 9.50
N LEU A 398 -11.25 -17.81 9.16
CA LEU A 398 -11.89 -18.89 9.94
C LEU A 398 -11.55 -18.74 11.43
N PHE A 399 -10.29 -18.39 11.73
CA PHE A 399 -9.68 -18.37 13.07
C PHE A 399 -10.41 -17.63 14.20
N GLU A 400 -11.32 -16.70 13.92
CA GLU A 400 -11.75 -15.70 14.91
C GLU A 400 -13.28 -15.62 15.09
N PHE A 401 -14.07 -16.37 14.30
CA PHE A 401 -15.54 -16.39 14.33
C PHE A 401 -16.16 -17.09 15.57
N ALA A 402 -15.38 -17.23 16.64
CA ALA A 402 -15.43 -18.30 17.62
C ALA A 402 -16.59 -18.28 18.63
N THR A 403 -17.26 -17.15 18.80
CA THR A 403 -18.06 -16.91 20.01
C THR A 403 -19.36 -16.15 19.69
N LEU A 404 -19.98 -16.48 18.56
CA LEU A 404 -21.36 -16.08 18.30
C LEU A 404 -22.29 -16.91 19.21
N SER A 405 -22.85 -16.28 20.24
CA SER A 405 -23.68 -16.93 21.27
C SER A 405 -25.13 -17.20 20.83
N GLN A 406 -25.52 -16.84 19.60
CA GLN A 406 -26.88 -17.04 19.08
C GLN A 406 -26.89 -17.70 17.68
N PRO A 407 -27.78 -18.69 17.45
CA PRO A 407 -27.96 -19.33 16.15
C PRO A 407 -28.48 -18.34 15.10
N GLN A 408 -27.80 -18.26 13.97
CA GLN A 408 -28.20 -17.41 12.85
C GLN A 408 -29.16 -18.19 11.92
N GLU A 409 -30.46 -17.96 12.07
CA GLU A 409 -31.52 -18.69 11.33
C GLU A 409 -31.68 -18.30 9.85
N HIS A 410 -30.96 -17.27 9.39
CA HIS A 410 -31.19 -16.68 8.05
C HIS A 410 -30.06 -16.91 7.04
N LEU A 411 -28.92 -17.46 7.47
CA LEU A 411 -27.79 -17.69 6.58
C LEU A 411 -27.97 -18.95 5.73
N ARG A 412 -28.10 -18.79 4.40
CA ARG A 412 -28.27 -19.92 3.45
C ARG A 412 -27.00 -20.30 2.69
N THR A 413 -26.14 -19.35 2.34
CA THR A 413 -24.94 -19.62 1.55
C THR A 413 -23.71 -19.04 2.22
N MET A 414 -22.63 -19.81 2.31
CA MET A 414 -21.34 -19.37 2.82
C MET A 414 -20.20 -19.78 1.91
N VAL A 415 -19.48 -18.82 1.36
CA VAL A 415 -18.23 -18.99 0.60
C VAL A 415 -17.08 -18.78 1.60
N ILE A 416 -15.96 -19.45 1.42
CA ILE A 416 -14.70 -19.29 2.15
C ILE A 416 -13.63 -19.20 1.08
N HIS A 417 -12.88 -18.10 0.93
CA HIS A 417 -11.67 -18.12 0.10
C HIS A 417 -10.39 -18.31 0.92
N TRP A 418 -9.35 -18.86 0.30
CA TRP A 418 -8.13 -19.27 0.99
C TRP A 418 -6.92 -18.75 0.19
N ALA A 419 -6.17 -17.81 0.76
CA ALA A 419 -5.14 -17.09 0.00
C ALA A 419 -3.74 -17.73 0.12
N ASP A 420 -3.40 -18.41 1.23
CA ASP A 420 -2.08 -19.02 1.43
C ASP A 420 -2.11 -20.36 2.20
N PRO A 421 -1.93 -21.51 1.52
CA PRO A 421 -1.82 -22.82 2.18
C PRO A 421 -0.52 -23.03 2.97
N ALA A 422 0.53 -22.24 2.71
CA ALA A 422 1.86 -22.46 3.30
C ALA A 422 2.05 -21.74 4.65
N ALA A 423 1.17 -20.80 4.99
CA ALA A 423 1.30 -19.94 6.18
C ALA A 423 0.52 -20.43 7.41
N ILE A 424 -0.20 -21.56 7.32
CA ILE A 424 -1.07 -22.03 8.39
C ILE A 424 -0.50 -23.31 9.00
N ASP A 425 -0.21 -23.28 10.30
CA ASP A 425 0.11 -24.48 11.06
C ASP A 425 -1.17 -25.32 11.22
N TYR A 426 -1.05 -26.64 11.02
CA TYR A 426 -2.14 -27.59 11.20
C TYR A 426 -2.64 -27.61 12.66
N GLN A 427 -1.75 -27.27 13.61
CA GLN A 427 -2.12 -27.09 15.02
C GLN A 427 -3.06 -25.90 15.21
N ASP A 428 -2.80 -24.76 14.55
CA ASP A 428 -3.64 -23.58 14.64
C ASP A 428 -5.08 -23.95 14.26
N LEU A 429 -5.29 -24.62 13.13
CA LEU A 429 -6.63 -24.94 12.62
C LEU A 429 -7.41 -25.92 13.53
N THR A 430 -6.69 -26.77 14.26
CA THR A 430 -7.29 -27.74 15.19
C THR A 430 -7.58 -27.10 16.56
N GLU A 431 -6.67 -26.25 17.05
CA GLU A 431 -6.88 -25.41 18.24
C GLU A 431 -8.03 -24.43 18.02
N TRP A 432 -8.13 -23.86 16.83
CA TRP A 432 -9.25 -23.06 16.37
C TRP A 432 -10.58 -23.81 16.42
N ALA A 433 -10.67 -24.96 15.73
CA ALA A 433 -11.89 -25.76 15.73
C ALA A 433 -12.29 -26.18 17.17
N SER A 434 -11.33 -26.28 18.07
CA SER A 434 -11.57 -26.58 19.48
C SER A 434 -11.96 -25.34 20.31
N SER A 435 -11.47 -24.14 19.98
CA SER A 435 -11.76 -22.90 20.71
C SER A 435 -13.06 -22.21 20.26
N VAL A 436 -13.45 -22.40 19.00
CA VAL A 436 -14.69 -21.86 18.40
C VAL A 436 -15.90 -22.70 18.71
N PHE A 437 -15.68 -24.01 18.73
CA PHE A 437 -16.74 -24.98 18.94
C PHE A 437 -16.52 -25.66 20.26
N ASP A 438 -16.27 -24.87 21.32
CA ASP A 438 -16.31 -25.39 22.68
C ASP A 438 -17.64 -26.14 22.84
N SER A 439 -17.51 -27.38 23.31
CA SER A 439 -18.49 -28.46 23.27
C SER A 439 -19.85 -28.16 23.95
N SER A 440 -20.02 -26.96 24.49
CA SER A 440 -21.19 -26.50 25.23
C SER A 440 -22.11 -25.55 24.45
N ALA A 441 -21.66 -24.91 23.37
CA ALA A 441 -22.49 -24.01 22.56
C ALA A 441 -23.14 -24.76 21.39
N HIS A 442 -24.41 -25.13 21.55
CA HIS A 442 -25.18 -25.79 20.50
C HIS A 442 -25.66 -24.79 19.43
N HIS A 443 -25.21 -25.01 18.18
CA HIS A 443 -25.76 -24.51 16.89
C HIS A 443 -25.44 -23.07 16.48
N VAL A 444 -24.58 -22.90 15.46
CA VAL A 444 -24.23 -21.57 14.92
C VAL A 444 -25.06 -21.20 13.67
N PHE A 445 -25.31 -22.13 12.73
CA PHE A 445 -26.00 -21.81 11.45
C PHE A 445 -27.03 -22.86 11.01
N PRO A 446 -28.24 -22.91 11.62
CA PRO A 446 -29.19 -23.98 11.34
C PRO A 446 -29.83 -23.95 9.94
N ALA A 447 -29.70 -22.86 9.18
CA ALA A 447 -30.28 -22.68 7.86
C ALA A 447 -29.28 -22.77 6.69
N LEU A 448 -28.02 -23.16 6.95
CA LEU A 448 -26.98 -23.21 5.91
C LEU A 448 -27.29 -24.29 4.86
N GLU A 449 -27.55 -23.86 3.63
CA GLU A 449 -27.86 -24.70 2.48
C GLU A 449 -26.61 -24.97 1.62
N THR A 450 -25.74 -23.98 1.46
CA THR A 450 -24.57 -24.05 0.58
C THR A 450 -23.29 -23.59 1.28
N LEU A 451 -22.23 -24.40 1.22
CA LEU A 451 -20.86 -24.01 1.58
C LEU A 451 -19.99 -24.01 0.31
N CYS A 452 -19.26 -22.94 0.05
CA CYS A 452 -18.31 -22.86 -1.04
C CYS A 452 -16.90 -22.61 -0.47
N ILE A 453 -15.87 -23.29 -0.96
CA ILE A 453 -14.47 -23.07 -0.56
C ILE A 453 -13.65 -22.78 -1.82
N ASP A 454 -13.03 -21.60 -1.93
CA ASP A 454 -12.34 -21.10 -3.12
C ASP A 454 -10.84 -20.84 -2.86
N GLY A 455 -9.98 -21.68 -3.42
CA GLY A 455 -8.53 -21.66 -3.19
C GLY A 455 -7.72 -20.72 -4.09
N ARG A 456 -8.19 -19.49 -4.35
CA ARG A 456 -7.46 -18.55 -5.23
C ARG A 456 -6.25 -17.94 -4.51
N CYS A 457 -5.07 -18.51 -4.76
CA CYS A 457 -3.79 -17.94 -4.32
C CYS A 457 -3.49 -16.65 -5.12
N ARG A 458 -3.48 -15.49 -4.45
CA ARG A 458 -3.06 -14.20 -5.01
C ARG A 458 -1.56 -13.94 -4.75
N VAL A 459 -0.68 -14.87 -5.10
CA VAL A 459 0.77 -14.56 -5.14
C VAL A 459 1.19 -14.30 -6.58
N TRP A 460 1.36 -13.02 -6.92
CA TRP A 460 2.01 -12.59 -8.16
C TRP A 460 3.53 -12.68 -7.99
N HIS A 461 4.12 -13.82 -8.35
CA HIS A 461 5.53 -13.89 -8.73
C HIS A 461 5.71 -14.78 -9.96
N ASP A 462 6.32 -14.21 -10.99
CA ASP A 462 6.31 -14.63 -12.41
C ASP A 462 6.92 -16.00 -12.78
N THR A 463 7.17 -16.93 -11.85
CA THR A 463 7.86 -18.19 -12.22
C THR A 463 7.41 -19.50 -11.56
N LEU A 464 6.40 -19.53 -10.70
CA LEU A 464 5.87 -20.79 -10.15
C LEU A 464 4.34 -20.85 -10.26
N ARG A 465 3.85 -21.59 -11.26
CA ARG A 465 2.44 -22.00 -11.33
C ARG A 465 2.19 -23.06 -10.27
N VAL A 466 1.70 -22.68 -9.10
CA VAL A 466 0.96 -23.61 -8.24
C VAL A 466 -0.52 -23.28 -8.46
N PRO A 467 -1.27 -24.03 -9.30
CA PRO A 467 -2.53 -23.54 -9.82
C PRO A 467 -3.73 -23.81 -8.89
N LYS A 468 -3.57 -24.52 -7.78
CA LYS A 468 -4.66 -24.88 -6.86
C LYS A 468 -4.15 -25.05 -5.42
N ALA A 469 -4.92 -24.59 -4.44
CA ALA A 469 -4.65 -24.87 -3.03
C ALA A 469 -4.83 -26.37 -2.74
N LEU A 470 -3.93 -27.00 -1.99
CA LEU A 470 -4.08 -28.38 -1.53
C LEU A 470 -4.80 -28.39 -0.17
N LEU A 471 -5.96 -29.04 -0.07
CA LEU A 471 -6.73 -29.14 1.16
C LEU A 471 -6.96 -30.60 1.55
N SER A 472 -6.72 -30.97 2.81
CA SER A 472 -7.02 -32.32 3.27
C SER A 472 -8.53 -32.53 3.40
N VAL A 473 -9.01 -33.71 3.00
CA VAL A 473 -10.42 -34.09 3.14
C VAL A 473 -10.86 -34.04 4.61
N THR A 474 -9.97 -34.40 5.53
CA THR A 474 -10.23 -34.34 6.98
C THR A 474 -10.53 -32.92 7.43
N THR A 475 -9.76 -31.93 6.95
CA THR A 475 -9.96 -30.51 7.26
C THR A 475 -11.33 -30.03 6.81
N VAL A 476 -11.70 -30.33 5.56
CA VAL A 476 -13.01 -29.95 4.99
C VAL A 476 -14.15 -30.61 5.78
N ARG A 477 -13.98 -31.87 6.19
CA ARG A 477 -14.97 -32.62 6.95
C ARG A 477 -15.18 -32.08 8.37
N VAL A 478 -14.09 -31.71 9.05
CA VAL A 478 -14.14 -31.05 10.36
C VAL A 478 -14.93 -29.75 10.23
N ALA A 479 -14.61 -28.91 9.24
CA ALA A 479 -15.36 -27.67 8.99
C ALA A 479 -16.86 -27.92 8.78
N ILE A 480 -17.26 -28.88 7.93
CA ILE A 480 -18.69 -29.23 7.74
C ILE A 480 -19.33 -29.67 9.05
N THR A 481 -18.70 -30.60 9.76
CA THR A 481 -19.26 -31.19 10.99
C THR A 481 -19.59 -30.11 12.02
N HIS A 482 -18.68 -29.13 12.17
CA HIS A 482 -18.88 -28.00 13.07
C HIS A 482 -19.95 -27.01 12.57
N LEU A 483 -20.00 -26.72 11.27
CA LEU A 483 -20.92 -25.73 10.71
C LEU A 483 -22.39 -26.19 10.69
N VAL A 484 -22.67 -27.44 10.31
CA VAL A 484 -24.05 -27.95 10.14
C VAL A 484 -24.52 -28.87 11.27
N SER A 485 -23.76 -28.98 12.37
CA SER A 485 -24.16 -29.69 13.60
C SER A 485 -24.61 -31.14 13.35
N GLY A 486 -23.88 -31.89 12.53
CA GLY A 486 -24.19 -33.28 12.20
C GLY A 486 -25.37 -33.49 11.22
N ARG A 487 -25.97 -32.42 10.69
CA ARG A 487 -26.83 -32.50 9.51
C ARG A 487 -26.00 -32.62 8.24
N LYS A 488 -26.58 -33.22 7.21
CA LYS A 488 -25.98 -33.16 5.87
C LYS A 488 -26.13 -31.77 5.31
N LEU A 489 -25.01 -31.16 4.92
CA LEU A 489 -25.02 -29.93 4.15
C LEU A 489 -25.62 -30.22 2.76
N PRO A 490 -26.62 -29.46 2.28
CA PRO A 490 -27.20 -29.72 0.97
C PRO A 490 -26.18 -29.61 -0.17
N ILE A 491 -25.38 -28.54 -0.20
CA ILE A 491 -24.41 -28.31 -1.28
C ILE A 491 -23.04 -27.90 -0.70
N LEU A 492 -21.99 -28.64 -1.05
CA LEU A 492 -20.60 -28.21 -0.90
C LEU A 492 -20.00 -27.96 -2.29
N GLU A 493 -19.47 -26.76 -2.53
CA GLU A 493 -18.77 -26.41 -3.75
C GLU A 493 -17.30 -26.05 -3.45
N LEU A 494 -16.35 -26.72 -4.09
CA LEU A 494 -14.92 -26.45 -3.96
C LEU A 494 -14.42 -25.87 -5.28
N ARG A 495 -13.86 -24.66 -5.28
CA ARG A 495 -13.36 -23.97 -6.47
C ARG A 495 -11.84 -23.76 -6.33
N HIS A 496 -11.07 -24.03 -7.37
CA HIS A 496 -9.61 -23.86 -7.41
C HIS A 496 -8.86 -24.61 -6.29
N VAL A 497 -9.40 -25.75 -5.84
CA VAL A 497 -8.85 -26.59 -4.77
C VAL A 497 -8.50 -27.98 -5.32
N THR A 498 -7.40 -28.56 -4.84
CA THR A 498 -7.08 -29.99 -4.95
C THR A 498 -7.30 -30.63 -3.59
N LEU A 499 -8.13 -31.68 -3.53
CA LEU A 499 -8.34 -32.43 -2.29
C LEU A 499 -7.27 -33.51 -2.11
N GLU A 500 -6.72 -33.58 -0.90
CA GLU A 500 -5.83 -34.65 -0.45
C GLU A 500 -6.57 -35.61 0.49
N GLY A 501 -6.66 -36.89 0.11
CA GLY A 501 -7.32 -37.94 0.91
C GLY A 501 -8.57 -38.52 0.24
N ASP A 502 -9.31 -39.34 1.00
CA ASP A 502 -10.47 -40.07 0.49
C ASP A 502 -11.74 -39.19 0.47
N VAL A 503 -12.06 -38.64 -0.71
CA VAL A 503 -13.23 -37.79 -0.96
C VAL A 503 -14.56 -38.47 -0.59
N SER A 504 -14.61 -39.81 -0.57
CA SER A 504 -15.83 -40.53 -0.20
C SER A 504 -16.31 -40.25 1.23
N LEU A 505 -15.40 -39.79 2.09
CA LEU A 505 -15.72 -39.37 3.45
C LEU A 505 -16.61 -38.13 3.48
N LEU A 506 -16.51 -37.22 2.49
CA LEU A 506 -17.35 -36.01 2.41
C LEU A 506 -18.80 -36.33 2.05
N HIS A 507 -19.07 -37.40 1.29
CA HIS A 507 -20.44 -37.79 0.91
C HIS A 507 -21.33 -38.23 2.09
N ARG A 508 -20.71 -38.52 3.24
CA ARG A 508 -21.46 -38.78 4.48
C ARG A 508 -22.05 -37.50 5.06
N ASP A 509 -21.40 -36.38 4.82
CA ASP A 509 -21.67 -35.10 5.47
C ASP A 509 -22.29 -34.06 4.51
N VAL A 510 -22.32 -34.35 3.20
CA VAL A 510 -22.93 -33.48 2.18
C VAL A 510 -23.89 -34.24 1.24
N THR A 511 -24.89 -33.55 0.69
CA THR A 511 -25.86 -34.12 -0.26
C THR A 511 -25.38 -34.00 -1.70
N ALA A 512 -24.80 -32.85 -2.07
CA ALA A 512 -24.14 -32.64 -3.34
C ALA A 512 -22.74 -32.05 -3.12
N LEU A 513 -21.73 -32.63 -3.78
CA LEU A 513 -20.35 -32.14 -3.78
C LEU A 513 -19.98 -31.69 -5.19
N PHE A 514 -19.56 -30.45 -5.35
CA PHE A 514 -19.04 -29.90 -6.60
C PHE A 514 -17.56 -29.56 -6.42
N VAL A 515 -16.73 -29.90 -7.39
CA VAL A 515 -15.31 -29.50 -7.45
C VAL A 515 -15.05 -28.91 -8.82
N ASP A 516 -14.65 -27.64 -8.87
CA ASP A 516 -14.47 -26.85 -10.09
C ASP A 516 -15.67 -26.95 -11.04
N GLY A 517 -16.88 -26.86 -10.47
CA GLY A 517 -18.15 -26.97 -11.21
C GLY A 517 -18.54 -28.40 -11.63
N GLN A 518 -17.73 -29.42 -11.33
CA GLN A 518 -18.07 -30.82 -11.59
C GLN A 518 -18.66 -31.49 -10.35
N ARG A 519 -19.85 -32.09 -10.47
CA ARG A 519 -20.44 -32.89 -9.39
C ARG A 519 -19.64 -34.18 -9.21
N LEU A 520 -19.11 -34.41 -8.01
CA LEU A 520 -18.50 -35.67 -7.61
C LEU A 520 -19.51 -36.50 -6.80
N GLY A 521 -19.55 -37.81 -7.03
CA GLY A 521 -20.42 -38.76 -6.30
C GLY A 521 -21.70 -39.22 -7.03
N PRO A 522 -22.35 -40.28 -6.52
CA PRO A 522 -23.56 -40.84 -7.11
C PRO A 522 -24.77 -39.90 -6.96
N THR A 523 -25.70 -40.00 -7.91
CA THR A 523 -26.85 -39.09 -8.08
C THR A 523 -27.89 -39.23 -7.00
#